data_AF-A0A969FY71-F1
#
_entry.id   AF-A0A969FY71-F1
#
_cell.length_a   1.000
_cell.length_b   1.000
_cell.length_c   1.000
_cell.angle_alpha   90.00
_cell.angle_beta   90.00
_cell.angle_gamma   90.00
#
_symmetry.space_group_name_H-M   'P 1'
#
loop_
_entity.id
_entity.type
_entity.pdbx_description
1 polymer ?
#
loop_
_entity_poly.entity_id
_entity_poly.type
_entity_poly.pdbx_seq_one_letter_code
_entity_poly.pdbx_strand_id
1 'polypeptide(L)'
;MDVQHGFEAIKQILTSSSLFYVQASERKLMVTRQRKFTPRRGAFRILLPHSCVIVKAHKNPAKPPSCLIRPDSLAIFMTVMLIGAIAVEILMDREIYPREYPPLFVYGLATIYIGGLIAEVVYTRKQLQKLLGKIEL
;
A
#
# COMPACT_ATOMS: atom_id res chain seq x y z
N MET A 1 -23.25 -18.07 -8.30
CA MET A 1 -23.57 -16.63 -8.41
C MET A 1 -22.84 -16.08 -9.62
N ASP A 2 -23.52 -15.31 -10.47
CA ASP A 2 -22.92 -14.75 -11.67
C ASP A 2 -21.74 -13.84 -11.30
N VAL A 3 -20.56 -14.03 -11.90
CA VAL A 3 -19.32 -13.33 -11.48
C VAL A 3 -19.41 -11.81 -11.63
N GLN A 4 -20.30 -11.34 -12.51
CA GLN A 4 -20.67 -9.94 -12.66
C GLN A 4 -21.39 -9.40 -11.41
N HIS A 5 -22.24 -10.21 -10.76
CA HIS A 5 -22.83 -9.89 -9.46
C HIS A 5 -21.77 -9.90 -8.34
N GLY A 6 -20.78 -10.80 -8.39
CA GLY A 6 -19.67 -10.82 -7.43
C GLY A 6 -18.81 -9.57 -7.46
N PHE A 7 -18.45 -9.08 -8.65
CA PHE A 7 -17.67 -7.85 -8.80
C PHE A 7 -18.46 -6.60 -8.40
N GLU A 8 -19.74 -6.49 -8.78
CA GLU A 8 -20.60 -5.37 -8.36
C GLU A 8 -20.88 -5.39 -6.86
N ALA A 9 -21.05 -6.55 -6.23
CA ALA A 9 -21.18 -6.66 -4.77
C ALA A 9 -19.91 -6.17 -4.06
N ILE A 10 -18.72 -6.57 -4.53
CA ILE A 10 -17.45 -6.07 -3.98
C ILE A 10 -17.32 -4.56 -4.16
N LYS A 11 -17.66 -4.05 -5.35
CA LYS A 11 -17.66 -2.62 -5.65
C LYS A 11 -18.56 -1.86 -4.68
N GLN A 12 -19.78 -2.33 -4.45
CA GLN A 12 -20.77 -1.72 -3.56
C GLN A 12 -20.34 -1.75 -2.08
N ILE A 13 -19.74 -2.84 -1.60
CA ILE A 13 -19.21 -2.92 -0.23
C ILE A 13 -18.03 -1.96 -0.05
N LEU A 14 -17.14 -1.87 -1.03
CA LEU A 14 -15.97 -1.01 -0.93
C LEU A 14 -16.32 0.47 -1.05
N THR A 15 -17.28 0.84 -1.90
CA THR A 15 -17.74 2.24 -2.01
C THR A 15 -18.59 2.70 -0.84
N SER A 16 -19.35 1.79 -0.20
CA SER A 16 -20.13 2.11 1.01
C SER A 16 -19.28 2.19 2.28
N SER A 17 -18.04 1.69 2.26
CA SER A 17 -17.15 1.73 3.41
C SER A 17 -16.44 3.08 3.56
N SER A 18 -16.57 3.71 4.73
CA SER A 18 -15.80 4.91 5.08
C SER A 18 -14.31 4.68 5.31
N LEU A 19 -13.87 3.41 5.26
CA LEU A 19 -12.47 3.03 5.46
C LEU A 19 -11.64 3.12 4.17
N PHE A 20 -12.29 3.23 3.02
CA PHE A 20 -11.66 3.09 1.72
C PHE A 20 -12.12 4.16 0.74
N TYR A 21 -11.14 4.73 0.03
CA TYR A 21 -11.39 5.55 -1.14
C TYR A 21 -11.27 4.68 -2.38
N VAL A 22 -12.33 4.63 -3.18
CA VAL A 22 -12.45 3.75 -4.35
C VAL A 22 -12.45 4.60 -5.63
N GLN A 23 -11.54 4.28 -6.54
CA GLN A 23 -11.60 4.70 -7.94
C GLN A 23 -12.04 3.49 -8.76
N ALA A 24 -13.25 3.57 -9.32
CA ALA A 24 -13.82 2.50 -10.13
C ALA A 24 -13.62 2.78 -11.62
N SER A 25 -13.23 1.75 -12.34
CA SER A 25 -13.30 1.64 -13.81
C SER A 25 -14.07 0.36 -14.14
N GLU A 26 -14.58 0.21 -15.36
CA GLU A 26 -15.48 -0.87 -15.77
C GLU A 26 -15.01 -2.29 -15.40
N ARG A 27 -13.69 -2.52 -15.30
CA ARG A 27 -13.11 -3.85 -15.00
C ARG A 27 -12.06 -3.85 -13.88
N LYS A 28 -11.84 -2.71 -13.24
CA LYS A 28 -10.78 -2.52 -12.25
C LYS A 28 -11.24 -1.57 -11.16
N LEU A 29 -11.14 -2.00 -9.91
CA LEU A 29 -11.29 -1.12 -8.75
C LEU A 29 -9.91 -0.86 -8.18
N MET A 30 -9.58 0.41 -8.03
CA MET A 30 -8.39 0.84 -7.32
C MET A 30 -8.83 1.42 -5.98
N VAL A 31 -8.44 0.77 -4.91
CA VAL A 31 -8.94 1.02 -3.56
C VAL A 31 -7.77 1.43 -2.68
N THR A 32 -7.87 2.56 -2.02
CA THR A 32 -6.84 3.06 -1.09
C THR A 32 -7.45 3.34 0.27
N ARG A 33 -6.80 2.87 1.34
CA ARG A 33 -7.28 3.08 2.70
C ARG A 33 -7.37 4.57 3.02
N GLN A 34 -8.51 5.02 3.55
CA GLN A 34 -8.67 6.38 4.05
C GLN A 34 -8.06 6.46 5.45
N ARG A 35 -7.21 7.47 5.65
CA ARG A 35 -6.63 7.76 6.97
C ARG A 35 -7.33 8.98 7.54
N LYS A 36 -7.85 8.84 8.77
CA LYS A 36 -8.63 9.90 9.43
C LYS A 36 -7.78 11.10 9.85
N PHE A 37 -6.51 10.87 10.20
CA PHE A 37 -5.66 11.87 10.86
C PHE A 37 -4.39 12.26 10.08
N THR A 38 -4.14 11.69 8.90
CA THR A 38 -2.89 11.96 8.14
C THR A 38 -3.18 12.51 6.75
N PRO A 39 -2.60 13.66 6.36
CA PRO A 39 -2.80 14.24 5.05
C PRO A 39 -2.32 13.30 3.95
N ARG A 40 -3.13 13.13 2.90
CA ARG A 40 -2.79 12.30 1.73
C ARG A 40 -1.93 13.03 0.69
N ARG A 41 -1.55 14.29 0.93
CA ARG A 41 -0.84 15.15 -0.02
C ARG A 41 0.44 15.72 0.60
N GLY A 42 1.38 16.11 -0.24
CA GLY A 42 2.64 16.75 0.15
C GLY A 42 3.64 15.80 0.82
N ALA A 43 4.55 16.37 1.60
CA ALA A 43 5.68 15.67 2.22
C ALA A 43 5.25 14.53 3.16
N PHE A 44 4.02 14.55 3.69
CA PHE A 44 3.49 13.46 4.51
C PHE A 44 3.44 12.12 3.78
N ARG A 45 3.27 12.10 2.44
CA ARG A 45 3.35 10.84 1.67
C ARG A 45 4.75 10.23 1.63
N ILE A 46 5.79 11.04 1.86
CA ILE A 46 7.19 10.62 1.90
C ILE A 46 7.52 10.02 3.27
N LEU A 47 6.85 10.51 4.33
CA LEU A 47 7.06 10.03 5.70
C LEU A 47 6.15 8.86 6.05
N LEU A 48 4.99 8.77 5.41
CA LEU A 48 3.95 7.80 5.72
C LEU A 48 3.63 6.96 4.47
N PRO A 49 4.12 5.72 4.40
CA PRO A 49 3.96 4.87 3.22
C PRO A 49 2.50 4.48 3.02
N HIS A 50 2.05 4.41 1.77
CA HIS A 50 0.68 4.05 1.42
C HIS A 50 0.64 2.70 0.67
N SER A 51 -0.45 1.96 0.88
CA SER A 51 -0.77 0.77 0.08
C SER A 51 -2.04 0.98 -0.75
N CYS A 52 -2.04 0.39 -1.93
CA CYS A 52 -3.17 0.33 -2.83
C CYS A 52 -3.63 -1.12 -2.98
N VAL A 53 -4.93 -1.31 -2.93
CA VAL A 53 -5.60 -2.56 -3.29
C VAL A 53 -6.13 -2.44 -4.71
N ILE A 54 -5.86 -3.44 -5.53
CA ILE A 54 -6.36 -3.54 -6.90
C ILE A 54 -7.24 -4.76 -6.96
N VAL A 55 -8.54 -4.55 -7.21
CA VAL A 55 -9.48 -5.63 -7.49
C VAL A 55 -9.68 -5.70 -9.00
N LYS A 56 -9.43 -6.87 -9.60
CA LYS A 56 -9.62 -7.12 -11.04
C LYS A 56 -10.70 -8.17 -11.25
N ALA A 57 -11.66 -7.86 -12.11
CA ALA A 57 -12.55 -8.88 -12.67
C ALA A 57 -11.76 -9.73 -13.67
N HIS A 58 -11.88 -11.06 -13.60
CA HIS A 58 -11.30 -11.94 -14.61
C HIS A 58 -12.17 -11.97 -15.87
N LYS A 59 -11.55 -12.05 -17.05
CA LYS A 59 -12.26 -12.29 -18.32
C LYS A 59 -12.89 -13.68 -18.39
N ASN A 60 -12.36 -14.65 -17.63
CA ASN A 60 -12.92 -15.99 -17.55
C ASN A 60 -13.94 -16.03 -16.39
N PRO A 61 -15.23 -16.30 -16.67
CA PRO A 61 -16.29 -16.34 -15.65
C PRO A 61 -16.15 -17.49 -14.66
N ALA A 62 -15.24 -18.45 -14.87
CA ALA A 62 -14.98 -19.52 -13.90
C ALA A 62 -13.99 -19.10 -12.79
N LYS A 63 -13.41 -17.89 -12.83
CA LYS A 63 -12.41 -17.45 -11.85
C LYS A 63 -12.96 -16.35 -10.93
N PRO A 64 -12.80 -16.49 -9.60
CA PRO A 64 -13.17 -15.44 -8.67
C PRO A 64 -12.36 -14.16 -8.94
N PRO A 65 -12.89 -12.98 -8.59
CA PRO A 65 -12.17 -11.72 -8.72
C PRO A 65 -10.87 -11.77 -7.92
N SER A 66 -9.78 -11.31 -8.52
CA SER A 66 -8.47 -11.29 -7.87
C SER A 66 -8.28 -9.97 -7.14
N CYS A 67 -7.75 -10.06 -5.91
CA CYS A 67 -7.39 -8.92 -5.11
C CYS A 67 -5.88 -8.89 -4.89
N LEU A 68 -5.23 -7.81 -5.32
CA LEU A 68 -3.81 -7.58 -5.12
C LEU A 68 -3.60 -6.36 -4.22
N ILE A 69 -2.93 -6.54 -3.09
CA ILE A 69 -2.50 -5.45 -2.21
C ILE A 69 -1.03 -5.18 -2.52
N ARG A 70 -0.70 -3.95 -2.87
CA ARG A 70 0.70 -3.54 -3.13
C ARG A 70 0.97 -2.14 -2.56
N PRO A 71 2.22 -1.82 -2.20
CA PRO A 71 2.62 -0.45 -1.94
C PRO A 71 2.32 0.45 -3.16
N ASP A 72 2.02 1.72 -2.93
CA ASP A 72 1.93 2.67 -4.05
C ASP A 72 3.32 2.95 -4.66
N SER A 73 3.35 3.55 -5.86
CA SER A 73 4.61 3.76 -6.58
C SER A 73 5.61 4.60 -5.79
N LEU A 74 5.12 5.59 -5.03
CA LEU A 74 5.96 6.40 -4.17
C LEU A 74 6.51 5.60 -2.99
N ALA A 75 5.70 4.74 -2.37
CA ALA A 75 6.16 3.86 -1.30
C ALA A 75 7.25 2.88 -1.78
N ILE A 76 7.11 2.34 -2.99
CA ILE A 76 8.15 1.52 -3.63
C ILE A 76 9.42 2.34 -3.83
N PHE A 77 9.31 3.52 -4.44
CA PHE A 77 10.45 4.40 -4.69
C PHE A 77 11.21 4.75 -3.40
N MET A 78 10.48 5.19 -2.36
CA MET A 78 11.08 5.52 -1.06
C MET A 78 11.76 4.32 -0.40
N THR A 79 11.17 3.13 -0.54
CA THR A 79 11.79 1.90 -0.01
C THR A 79 13.11 1.61 -0.71
N VAL A 80 13.17 1.75 -2.04
CA VAL A 80 14.41 1.58 -2.82
C VAL A 80 15.46 2.61 -2.42
N MET A 81 15.06 3.89 -2.27
CA MET A 81 15.97 4.95 -1.82
C MET A 81 16.55 4.67 -0.43
N LEU A 82 15.73 4.18 0.51
CA LEU A 82 16.18 3.86 1.86
C LEU A 82 17.13 2.66 1.88
N ILE A 83 16.84 1.61 1.09
CA ILE A 83 17.75 0.47 0.93
C ILE A 83 19.08 0.92 0.33
N GLY A 84 19.05 1.79 -0.69
CA GLY A 84 20.25 2.39 -1.27
C GLY A 84 21.05 3.21 -0.27
N ALA A 85 20.38 4.04 0.55
CA ALA A 85 21.02 4.82 1.59
C ALA A 85 21.68 3.93 2.66
N ILE A 86 21.02 2.84 3.07
CA ILE A 86 21.61 1.83 3.97
C ILE A 86 22.84 1.19 3.32
N ALA A 87 22.77 0.81 2.04
CA ALA A 87 23.90 0.22 1.34
C ALA A 87 25.09 1.19 1.29
N VAL A 88 24.86 2.47 1.01
CA VAL A 88 25.90 3.51 1.03
C VAL A 88 26.47 3.69 2.44
N GLU A 89 25.64 3.63 3.48
CA GLU A 89 26.08 3.69 4.88
C GLU A 89 26.94 2.50 5.32
N ILE A 90 26.70 1.32 4.77
CA ILE A 90 27.47 0.11 5.09
C ILE A 90 28.73 -0.01 4.23
N LEU A 91 28.65 0.35 2.94
CA LEU A 91 29.69 0.03 1.96
C LEU A 91 30.70 1.16 1.74
N MET A 92 30.33 2.41 2.03
CA MET A 92 31.21 3.56 1.81
C MET A 92 31.69 4.12 3.14
N ASP A 93 33.01 4.19 3.30
CA ASP A 93 33.64 4.77 4.47
C ASP A 93 33.34 6.27 4.59
N ARG A 94 33.03 6.72 5.79
CA ARG A 94 32.77 8.12 6.12
C ARG A 94 34.05 8.96 6.20
N GLU A 95 35.19 8.34 6.44
CA GLU A 95 36.48 9.05 6.43
C GLU A 95 36.84 9.51 5.01
N ILE A 96 36.57 8.66 4.01
CA ILE A 96 36.81 8.96 2.59
C ILE A 96 35.67 9.78 2.00
N TYR A 97 34.43 9.49 2.40
CA TYR A 97 33.22 10.16 1.91
C TYR A 97 32.41 10.75 3.08
N PRO A 98 32.81 11.93 3.60
CA PRO A 98 32.17 12.55 4.75
C PRO A 98 30.73 12.96 4.45
N ARG A 99 29.85 12.85 5.46
CA ARG A 99 28.41 13.11 5.35
C ARG A 99 27.95 13.98 6.51
N GLU A 100 27.08 14.93 6.23
CA GLU A 100 26.61 15.92 7.20
C GLU A 100 25.52 15.40 8.15
N TYR A 101 25.07 14.16 7.99
CA TYR A 101 24.05 13.54 8.84
C TYR A 101 24.61 12.38 9.68
N PRO A 102 24.06 12.12 10.88
CA PRO A 102 24.49 11.00 11.71
C PRO A 102 24.05 9.65 11.10
N PRO A 103 24.87 8.58 11.19
CA PRO A 103 24.55 7.25 10.65
C PRO A 103 23.18 6.73 11.05
N LEU A 104 22.85 6.90 12.34
CA LEU A 104 21.60 6.44 12.96
C LEU A 104 20.35 7.04 12.31
N PHE A 105 20.47 8.20 11.67
CA PHE A 105 19.34 8.84 10.99
C PHE A 105 18.81 7.97 9.85
N VAL A 106 19.69 7.42 9.01
CA VAL A 106 19.30 6.59 7.85
C VAL A 106 18.64 5.30 8.32
N TYR A 107 19.24 4.63 9.30
CA TYR A 107 18.70 3.40 9.87
C TYR A 107 17.34 3.64 10.53
N GLY A 108 17.23 4.68 11.37
CA GLY A 108 15.98 5.03 12.05
C GLY A 108 14.85 5.37 11.07
N LEU A 109 15.14 6.21 10.07
CA LEU A 109 14.17 6.57 9.04
C LEU A 109 13.74 5.33 8.24
N ALA A 110 14.68 4.46 7.88
CA ALA A 110 14.38 3.23 7.15
C ALA A 110 13.52 2.26 7.98
N THR A 111 13.84 2.06 9.26
CA THR A 111 13.04 1.21 10.15
C THR A 111 11.63 1.73 10.32
N ILE A 112 11.46 3.04 10.58
CA ILE A 112 10.14 3.66 10.74
C ILE A 112 9.33 3.53 9.45
N TYR A 113 9.95 3.84 8.30
CA TYR A 113 9.25 3.83 7.03
C TYR A 113 8.90 2.42 6.56
N ILE A 114 9.86 1.49 6.54
CA ILE A 114 9.63 0.10 6.10
C ILE A 114 8.70 -0.61 7.10
N GLY A 115 8.90 -0.44 8.40
CA GLY A 115 8.01 -0.97 9.43
C GLY A 115 6.58 -0.42 9.30
N GLY A 116 6.45 0.89 9.05
CA GLY A 116 5.17 1.53 8.76
C GLY A 116 4.51 0.99 7.50
N LEU A 117 5.28 0.68 6.45
CA LEU A 117 4.76 0.11 5.20
C LEU A 117 4.24 -1.31 5.43
N ILE A 118 4.99 -2.14 6.16
CA ILE A 118 4.55 -3.49 6.53
C ILE A 118 3.27 -3.43 7.34
N ALA A 119 3.21 -2.59 8.37
CA ALA A 119 2.02 -2.39 9.20
C ALA A 119 0.82 -1.94 8.35
N GLU A 120 1.03 -1.00 7.42
CA GLU A 120 -0.02 -0.53 6.52
C GLU A 120 -0.57 -1.64 5.63
N VAL A 121 0.30 -2.44 5.02
CA VAL A 121 -0.10 -3.55 4.14
C VAL A 121 -0.85 -4.62 4.94
N VAL A 122 -0.34 -5.01 6.11
CA VAL A 122 -0.98 -6.00 6.99
C VAL A 122 -2.33 -5.51 7.48
N TYR A 123 -2.43 -4.26 7.92
CA TYR A 123 -3.67 -3.69 8.41
C TYR A 123 -4.70 -3.56 7.29
N THR A 124 -4.28 -3.09 6.11
CA THR A 124 -5.13 -3.01 4.91
C THR A 124 -5.64 -4.39 4.52
N ARG A 125 -4.79 -5.42 4.56
CA ARG A 125 -5.18 -6.81 4.30
C ARG A 125 -6.22 -7.31 5.30
N LYS A 126 -5.99 -7.10 6.60
CA LYS A 126 -6.93 -7.51 7.66
C LYS A 126 -8.29 -6.82 7.50
N GLN A 127 -8.31 -5.52 7.22
CA GLN A 127 -9.55 -4.77 7.03
C GLN A 127 -10.29 -5.22 5.78
N LEU A 128 -9.56 -5.45 4.69
CA LEU A 128 -10.14 -5.95 3.46
C LEU A 128 -10.72 -7.37 3.63
N GLN A 129 -10.01 -8.27 4.32
CA GLN A 129 -10.52 -9.61 4.64
C GLN A 129 -11.76 -9.56 5.55
N LYS A 130 -11.82 -8.65 6.53
CA LYS A 130 -13.02 -8.48 7.36
C LYS A 130 -14.23 -7.95 6.58
N LEU A 131 -14.01 -7.08 5.60
CA LEU A 131 -15.07 -6.56 4.75
C LEU A 131 -15.53 -7.58 3.70
N LEU A 132 -14.57 -8.24 3.05
CA LEU A 132 -14.84 -9.21 1.98
C LEU A 132 -15.23 -10.58 2.52
N GLY A 133 -14.79 -10.99 3.71
CA GLY A 133 -15.20 -12.25 4.35
C GLY A 133 -16.66 -12.27 4.80
N LYS A 134 -17.39 -11.14 4.65
CA LYS A 134 -18.87 -11.11 4.68
C LYS A 134 -19.50 -11.58 3.38
N ILE A 135 -18.72 -11.67 2.31
CA ILE A 135 -19.07 -12.28 1.03
C ILE A 135 -18.36 -13.63 1.03
N GLU A 136 -19.09 -14.73 1.20
CA GLU A 136 -18.53 -16.05 0.90
C GLU A 136 -18.07 -16.04 -0.57
N LEU A 137 -16.75 -16.14 -0.76
CA LEU A 137 -16.09 -16.23 -2.06
C LEU A 137 -16.09 -17.68 -2.55
#